data_AF-A0A8T6W3P6-F1
#
_entry.id   AF-A0A8T6W3P6-F1
#
_cell.length_a   1.000
_cell.length_b   1.000
_cell.length_c   1.000
_cell.angle_alpha   90.00
_cell.angle_beta   90.00
_cell.angle_gamma   90.00
#
_symmetry.space_group_name_H-M   'P 1'
#
loop_
_entity.id
_entity.type
_entity.pdbx_description
1 polymer ?
#
loop_
_entity_poly.entity_id
_entity_poly.type
_entity_poly.pdbx_seq_one_letter_code
_entity_poly.pdbx_strand_id
1 'polypeptide(L)'
;GEAAIPGHLDDHAYLVWGLLELYGATFDNAYLERAIQVNATMLDHFWDAEEGGLFLTADDAEELLVRQKETYDGAMPSGNSVAMLNVLRLSHLTGDAGLAERASEMGRAFSTEAGRLPSGFAQMMSALDLALGDGQEVVIV
;
A
#
# COMPACT_ATOMS: atom_id res chain seq x y z
N GLY A 1 -14.76 -22.54 -4.03
CA GLY A 1 -13.45 -23.17 -4.26
C GLY A 1 -12.60 -22.88 -3.05
N GLU A 2 -11.81 -23.84 -2.59
CA GLU A 2 -10.78 -23.57 -1.57
C GLU A 2 -9.61 -22.87 -2.25
N ALA A 3 -9.16 -21.76 -1.68
CA ALA A 3 -7.93 -21.11 -2.12
C ALA A 3 -6.75 -22.01 -1.71
N ALA A 4 -6.06 -22.60 -2.68
CA ALA A 4 -4.95 -23.51 -2.43
C ALA A 4 -3.65 -22.79 -2.04
N ILE A 5 -3.59 -21.47 -2.23
CA ILE A 5 -2.42 -20.63 -1.99
C ILE A 5 -2.89 -19.33 -1.33
N PRO A 6 -2.27 -18.90 -0.21
CA PRO A 6 -2.51 -17.58 0.37
C PRO A 6 -2.24 -16.48 -0.67
N GLY A 7 -3.06 -15.43 -0.69
CA GLY A 7 -2.84 -14.29 -1.59
C GLY A 7 -1.50 -13.61 -1.29
N HIS A 8 -0.84 -13.10 -2.33
CA HIS A 8 0.40 -12.34 -2.18
C HIS A 8 0.09 -10.87 -1.82
N LEU A 9 1.13 -10.10 -1.54
CA LEU A 9 1.03 -8.66 -1.30
C LEU A 9 0.27 -7.95 -2.42
N ASP A 10 0.59 -8.28 -3.68
CA ASP A 10 -0.02 -7.67 -4.86
C ASP A 10 -1.55 -7.85 -4.87
N ASP A 11 -2.04 -9.04 -4.53
CA ASP A 11 -3.47 -9.32 -4.48
C ASP A 11 -4.19 -8.38 -3.51
N HIS A 12 -3.58 -8.12 -2.36
CA HIS A 12 -4.13 -7.22 -1.35
C HIS A 12 -4.01 -5.75 -1.79
N ALA A 13 -2.83 -5.33 -2.25
CA ALA A 13 -2.55 -3.96 -2.65
C ALA A 13 -3.45 -3.52 -3.82
N TYR A 14 -3.58 -4.36 -4.86
CA TYR A 14 -4.44 -4.06 -6.00
C TYR A 14 -5.92 -4.14 -5.66
N LEU A 15 -6.33 -5.04 -4.74
CA LEU A 15 -7.71 -5.08 -4.28
C LEU A 15 -8.09 -3.82 -3.49
N VAL A 16 -7.23 -3.36 -2.58
CA VAL A 16 -7.44 -2.09 -1.86
C VAL A 16 -7.54 -0.94 -2.86
N TRP A 17 -6.66 -0.89 -3.85
CA TRP A 17 -6.71 0.15 -4.88
C TRP A 17 -8.05 0.12 -5.62
N GLY A 18 -8.47 -1.03 -6.14
CA GLY A 18 -9.76 -1.17 -6.84
C GLY A 18 -10.95 -0.76 -5.98
N LEU A 19 -10.95 -1.08 -4.68
CA LEU A 19 -12.00 -0.66 -3.74
C LEU A 19 -12.01 0.86 -3.53
N LEU A 20 -10.84 1.49 -3.44
CA LEU A 20 -10.73 2.96 -3.35
C LEU A 20 -11.22 3.64 -4.63
N GLU A 21 -10.96 3.07 -5.81
CA GLU A 21 -11.50 3.58 -7.08
C GLU A 21 -13.03 3.44 -7.15
N LEU A 22 -13.58 2.31 -6.71
CA LEU A 22 -15.03 2.11 -6.63
C LEU A 22 -15.68 3.09 -5.65
N TYR A 23 -15.07 3.31 -4.48
CA TYR A 23 -15.52 4.35 -3.55
C TYR A 23 -15.47 5.74 -4.20
N GLY A 24 -14.37 6.11 -4.87
CA GLY A 24 -14.26 7.41 -5.54
C GLY A 24 -15.28 7.62 -6.67
N ALA A 25 -15.69 6.56 -7.37
CA ALA A 25 -16.65 6.62 -8.45
C ALA A 25 -18.13 6.59 -7.98
N THR A 26 -18.40 5.96 -6.83
CA THR A 26 -19.78 5.70 -6.38
C THR A 26 -20.17 6.41 -5.09
N PHE A 27 -19.18 6.80 -4.29
CA PHE A 27 -19.33 7.25 -2.90
C PHE A 27 -20.08 6.26 -2.00
N ASP A 28 -20.13 4.98 -2.36
CA ASP A 28 -20.67 3.93 -1.50
C ASP A 28 -19.64 3.53 -0.43
N ASN A 29 -19.94 3.86 0.82
CA ASN A 29 -19.07 3.61 1.98
C ASN A 29 -18.74 2.13 2.16
N ALA A 30 -19.54 1.19 1.65
CA ALA A 30 -19.23 -0.23 1.75
C ALA A 30 -17.87 -0.58 1.11
N TYR A 31 -17.49 0.11 0.03
CA TYR A 31 -16.19 -0.08 -0.61
C TYR A 31 -15.04 0.47 0.24
N LEU A 32 -15.22 1.63 0.87
CA LEU A 32 -14.22 2.22 1.75
C LEU A 32 -14.01 1.35 3.00
N GLU A 33 -15.09 0.90 3.64
CA GLU A 33 -15.03 -0.01 4.78
C GLU A 33 -14.28 -1.32 4.42
N ARG A 34 -14.56 -1.86 3.22
CA ARG A 34 -13.85 -3.04 2.74
C ARG A 34 -12.38 -2.76 2.45
N ALA A 35 -12.05 -1.60 1.88
CA ALA A 35 -10.67 -1.19 1.64
C ALA A 35 -9.86 -1.12 2.94
N ILE A 36 -10.45 -0.54 3.99
CA ILE A 36 -9.84 -0.47 5.34
C ILE A 36 -9.57 -1.87 5.89
N GLN A 37 -10.55 -2.77 5.80
CA GLN A 37 -10.40 -4.16 6.28
C GLN A 37 -9.29 -4.91 5.54
N VAL A 38 -9.27 -4.85 4.21
CA VAL A 38 -8.24 -5.53 3.41
C VAL A 38 -6.87 -4.93 3.67
N ASN A 39 -6.77 -3.60 3.82
CA ASN A 39 -5.53 -2.93 4.17
C ASN A 39 -5.03 -3.35 5.56
N ALA A 40 -5.92 -3.51 6.54
CA ALA A 40 -5.54 -3.98 7.87
C ALA A 40 -4.95 -5.40 7.80
N THR A 41 -5.59 -6.33 7.08
CA THR A 41 -5.05 -7.69 6.83
C THR A 41 -3.70 -7.64 6.11
N MET A 42 -3.54 -6.76 5.13
CA MET A 42 -2.27 -6.57 4.42
C MET A 42 -1.15 -6.09 5.36
N LEU A 43 -1.43 -5.14 6.24
CA LEU A 43 -0.44 -4.66 7.21
C LEU A 43 -0.14 -5.71 8.29
N ASP A 44 -1.11 -6.54 8.68
CA ASP A 44 -0.92 -7.57 9.72
C ASP A 44 0.04 -8.68 9.25
N HIS A 45 -0.17 -9.20 8.04
CA HIS A 45 0.56 -10.38 7.56
C HIS A 45 1.85 -10.08 6.79
N PHE A 46 1.94 -8.91 6.17
CA PHE A 46 3.03 -8.62 5.23
C PHE A 46 4.03 -7.59 5.77
N TRP A 47 3.73 -6.88 6.86
CA TRP A 47 4.59 -5.81 7.36
C TRP A 47 5.93 -6.32 7.89
N ASP A 48 7.01 -5.64 7.50
CA ASP A 48 8.32 -5.83 8.09
C ASP A 48 8.54 -4.81 9.23
N ALA A 49 8.48 -5.30 10.46
CA ALA A 49 8.71 -4.48 11.66
C ALA A 49 10.17 -4.06 11.86
N GLU A 50 11.14 -4.71 11.22
CA GLU A 50 12.58 -4.43 11.40
C GLU A 50 13.06 -3.35 10.42
N GLU A 51 12.72 -3.49 9.14
CA GLU A 51 13.22 -2.60 8.08
C GLU A 51 12.13 -1.73 7.43
N GLY A 52 10.86 -1.93 7.75
CA GLY A 52 9.73 -1.28 7.10
C GLY A 52 9.41 -1.84 5.72
N GLY A 53 8.26 -1.44 5.18
CA GLY A 53 7.74 -1.98 3.92
C GLY A 53 7.03 -3.32 4.12
N LEU A 54 6.68 -3.96 3.00
CA LEU A 54 5.86 -5.17 2.98
C LEU A 54 6.60 -6.29 2.24
N PHE A 55 6.60 -7.49 2.83
CA PHE A 55 7.02 -8.72 2.16
C PHE A 55 6.00 -9.12 1.09
N LEU A 56 6.44 -9.84 0.07
CA LEU A 56 5.58 -10.35 -0.99
C LEU A 56 4.66 -11.48 -0.50
N THR A 57 5.14 -12.32 0.42
CA THR A 57 4.42 -13.48 0.96
C THR A 57 3.98 -13.21 2.39
N ALA A 58 2.83 -13.74 2.79
CA ALA A 58 2.30 -13.61 4.15
C ALA A 58 3.17 -14.37 5.17
N ASP A 59 3.07 -14.01 6.44
CA ASP A 59 3.78 -14.67 7.54
C ASP A 59 3.13 -16.00 7.98
N ASP A 60 1.86 -16.20 7.64
CA ASP A 60 1.06 -17.39 7.90
C ASP A 60 0.98 -18.36 6.70
N ALA A 61 1.70 -18.05 5.62
CA ALA A 61 1.89 -18.94 4.48
C ALA A 61 2.90 -20.07 4.77
N GLU A 62 3.16 -20.93 3.78
CA GLU A 62 4.21 -21.95 3.90
C GLU A 62 5.55 -21.30 4.29
N GLU A 63 6.23 -21.87 5.30
CA GLU A 63 7.43 -21.29 5.88
C GLU A 63 8.56 -21.23 4.83
N LEU A 64 8.81 -20.04 4.28
CA LEU A 64 9.89 -19.79 3.33
C LEU A 64 11.18 -19.45 4.08
N LEU A 65 12.31 -19.97 3.58
CA LEU A 65 13.64 -19.67 4.13
C LEU A 65 13.99 -18.17 4.10
N VAL A 66 13.45 -17.42 3.11
CA VAL A 66 13.62 -15.98 2.96
C VAL A 66 12.35 -15.39 2.36
N ARG A 67 11.77 -14.36 3.00
CA ARG A 67 10.69 -13.54 2.43
C ARG A 67 11.31 -12.36 1.68
N GLN A 68 10.86 -12.14 0.44
CA GLN A 68 11.37 -11.05 -0.40
C GLN A 68 10.46 -9.83 -0.32
N LYS A 69 11.02 -8.62 -0.47
CA LYS A 69 10.27 -7.39 -0.71
C LYS A 69 10.41 -7.04 -2.19
N GLU A 70 9.29 -6.94 -2.89
CA GLU A 70 9.28 -6.44 -4.27
C GLU A 70 8.99 -4.95 -4.24
N THR A 71 9.99 -4.17 -4.64
CA THR A 71 9.98 -2.70 -4.58
C THR A 71 10.17 -2.05 -5.94
N TYR A 72 10.58 -2.84 -6.93
CA TYR A 72 10.85 -2.36 -8.28
C TYR A 72 9.56 -2.27 -9.11
N ASP A 73 9.20 -1.05 -9.50
CA ASP A 73 8.15 -0.78 -10.47
C ASP A 73 8.67 -1.10 -11.88
N GLY A 74 8.28 -2.27 -12.39
CA GLY A 74 8.58 -2.74 -13.74
C GLY A 74 7.50 -2.33 -14.74
N ALA A 75 6.95 -3.30 -15.47
CA ALA A 75 5.81 -3.07 -16.36
C ALA A 75 4.50 -2.78 -15.59
N MET A 76 4.41 -3.31 -14.36
CA MET A 76 3.37 -3.01 -13.38
C MET A 76 4.05 -2.39 -12.15
N PRO A 77 3.37 -1.47 -11.44
CA PRO A 77 3.80 -1.03 -10.12
C PRO A 77 4.00 -2.22 -9.17
N SER A 78 5.00 -2.16 -8.30
CA SER A 78 5.18 -3.17 -7.26
C SER A 78 4.06 -3.09 -6.22
N GLY A 79 3.76 -4.20 -5.55
CA GLY A 79 2.82 -4.24 -4.43
C GLY A 79 3.15 -3.23 -3.34
N ASN A 80 4.44 -3.00 -3.04
CA ASN A 80 4.87 -1.98 -2.08
C ASN A 80 4.53 -0.56 -2.52
N SER A 81 4.77 -0.21 -3.79
CA SER A 81 4.46 1.12 -4.32
C SER A 81 2.95 1.39 -4.31
N VAL A 82 2.14 0.40 -4.72
CA VAL A 82 0.67 0.50 -4.69
C VAL A 82 0.17 0.59 -3.24
N ALA A 83 0.70 -0.23 -2.35
CA ALA A 83 0.34 -0.24 -0.94
C ALA A 83 0.67 1.09 -0.25
N MET A 84 1.85 1.68 -0.50
CA MET A 84 2.21 2.98 0.08
C MET A 84 1.22 4.06 -0.31
N LEU A 85 0.83 4.13 -1.60
CA LEU A 85 -0.18 5.07 -2.06
C LEU A 85 -1.54 4.82 -1.40
N ASN A 86 -1.97 3.56 -1.31
CA ASN A 86 -3.25 3.20 -0.71
C ASN A 86 -3.31 3.54 0.79
N VAL A 87 -2.27 3.21 1.54
CA VAL A 87 -2.15 3.52 2.98
C VAL A 87 -2.22 5.03 3.20
N LEU A 88 -1.53 5.81 2.36
CA LEU A 88 -1.59 7.26 2.43
C LEU A 88 -3.00 7.79 2.11
N ARG A 89 -3.64 7.31 1.03
CA ARG A 89 -5.03 7.68 0.69
C ARG A 89 -6.02 7.34 1.81
N LEU A 90 -5.88 6.16 2.42
CA LEU A 90 -6.72 5.75 3.54
C LEU A 90 -6.50 6.64 4.76
N SER A 91 -5.25 7.04 5.07
CA SER A 91 -4.96 7.98 6.16
C SER A 91 -5.67 9.31 5.98
N HIS A 92 -5.70 9.86 4.76
CA HIS A 92 -6.39 11.11 4.44
C HIS A 92 -7.91 10.96 4.55
N LEU A 93 -8.48 9.90 3.97
CA LEU A 93 -9.93 9.64 3.99
C LEU A 93 -10.48 9.37 5.40
N THR A 94 -9.67 8.81 6.29
CA THR A 94 -10.12 8.38 7.64
C THR A 94 -9.62 9.28 8.77
N GLY A 95 -8.59 10.09 8.53
CA GLY A 95 -7.88 10.83 9.57
C GLY A 95 -7.02 9.96 10.48
N ASP A 96 -6.74 8.70 10.10
CA ASP A 96 -5.94 7.77 10.91
C ASP A 96 -4.44 8.11 10.83
N ALA A 97 -3.92 8.69 11.91
CA ALA A 97 -2.51 9.05 12.04
C ALA A 97 -1.57 7.83 12.05
N GLY A 98 -2.06 6.65 12.46
CA GLY A 98 -1.28 5.42 12.42
C GLY A 98 -0.99 4.99 10.98
N LEU A 99 -1.97 5.11 10.09
CA LEU A 99 -1.76 4.86 8.65
C LEU A 99 -0.81 5.89 8.03
N ALA A 100 -0.90 7.16 8.43
CA ALA A 100 0.04 8.18 7.98
C ALA A 100 1.49 7.86 8.38
N GLU A 101 1.72 7.40 9.62
CA GLU A 101 3.04 6.97 10.07
C GLU A 101 3.54 5.75 9.30
N ARG A 102 2.67 4.77 9.03
CA ARG A 102 3.02 3.59 8.19
C ARG A 102 3.46 4.00 6.80
N ALA A 103 2.73 4.91 6.13
CA ALA A 103 3.15 5.43 4.83
C ALA A 103 4.51 6.14 4.91
N SER A 104 4.78 6.87 6.00
CA SER A 104 6.09 7.51 6.24
C SER A 104 7.22 6.49 6.42
N GLU A 105 6.98 5.42 7.18
CA GLU A 105 7.93 4.32 7.37
C GLU A 105 8.26 3.62 6.04
N MET A 106 7.25 3.34 5.20
CA MET A 106 7.45 2.80 3.85
C MET A 106 8.30 3.74 2.99
N GLY A 107 7.95 5.03 2.98
CA GLY A 107 8.72 6.03 2.23
C GLY A 107 10.18 6.13 2.67
N ARG A 108 10.45 6.02 3.98
CA ARG A 108 11.81 5.98 4.53
C ARG A 108 12.56 4.72 4.11
N ALA A 109 11.93 3.54 4.20
CA ALA A 109 12.51 2.26 3.84
C ALA A 109 13.03 2.24 2.39
N PHE A 110 12.29 2.87 1.47
CA PHE A 110 12.62 2.85 0.03
C PHE A 110 13.31 4.12 -0.47
N SER A 111 13.52 5.12 0.40
CA SER A 111 14.09 6.43 0.05
C SER A 111 15.46 6.35 -0.62
N THR A 112 16.31 5.42 -0.17
CA THR A 112 17.68 5.25 -0.69
C THR A 112 17.67 4.65 -2.10
N GLU A 113 16.82 3.66 -2.35
CA GLU A 113 16.71 3.02 -3.66
C GLU A 113 16.00 3.92 -4.68
N ALA A 114 14.91 4.56 -4.27
CA ALA A 114 14.19 5.53 -5.10
C ALA A 114 15.05 6.73 -5.49
N GLY A 115 15.90 7.23 -4.59
CA GLY A 115 16.87 8.30 -4.91
C GLY A 115 17.93 7.87 -5.93
N ARG A 116 18.23 6.57 -6.02
CA ARG A 116 19.25 6.02 -6.93
C ARG A 116 18.70 5.63 -8.30
N LEU A 117 17.44 5.19 -8.37
CA LEU A 117 16.75 4.83 -9.61
C LEU A 117 15.28 5.26 -9.58
N PRO A 118 14.96 6.56 -9.67
CA PRO A 118 13.58 7.06 -9.52
C PRO A 118 12.60 6.47 -10.54
N SER A 119 13.07 6.15 -11.75
CA SER A 119 12.25 5.55 -12.80
C SER A 119 11.78 4.13 -12.52
N GLY A 120 12.42 3.43 -11.57
CA GLY A 120 11.99 2.11 -11.09
C GLY A 120 11.03 2.17 -9.90
N PHE A 121 10.51 3.36 -9.56
CA PHE A 121 9.64 3.60 -8.40
C PHE A 121 8.53 4.61 -8.74
N ALA A 122 8.09 4.65 -9.99
CA ALA A 122 7.19 5.70 -10.50
C ALA A 122 5.89 5.84 -9.68
N GLN A 123 5.29 4.74 -9.25
CA GLN A 123 4.06 4.78 -8.45
C GLN A 123 4.35 5.24 -7.02
N MET A 124 5.49 4.85 -6.47
CA MET A 124 5.94 5.34 -5.16
C MET A 124 6.26 6.83 -5.20
N MET A 125 6.79 7.34 -6.31
CA MET A 125 7.00 8.77 -6.52
C MET A 125 5.67 9.54 -6.56
N SER A 126 4.60 8.97 -7.11
CA SER A 126 3.25 9.57 -7.00
C SER A 126 2.73 9.59 -5.56
N ALA A 127 3.03 8.56 -4.76
CA ALA A 127 2.71 8.57 -3.33
C ALA A 127 3.52 9.65 -2.58
N LEU A 128 4.80 9.81 -2.89
CA LEU A 128 5.65 10.86 -2.32
C LEU A 128 5.19 12.26 -2.72
N ASP A 129 4.77 12.46 -3.97
CA ASP A 129 4.19 13.71 -4.43
C ASP A 129 2.91 14.07 -3.65
N LEU A 130 2.02 13.08 -3.45
CA LEU A 130 0.84 13.27 -2.61
C LEU A 130 1.19 13.58 -1.13
N ALA A 131 2.24 12.97 -0.60
CA ALA A 131 2.67 13.16 0.80
C ALA A 131 3.37 14.50 1.05
N LEU A 132 4.14 14.98 0.07
CA LEU A 132 5.00 16.17 0.19
C LEU A 132 4.42 17.42 -0.47
N GLY A 133 3.46 17.26 -1.38
CA GLY A 133 2.79 18.37 -2.03
C GLY A 133 1.88 19.13 -1.06
N ASP A 134 1.69 20.43 -1.32
CA ASP A 134 0.70 21.26 -0.63
C ASP A 134 -0.71 20.82 -1.04
N GLY A 135 -1.17 19.69 -0.49
CA GLY A 135 -2.50 19.14 -0.75
C GLY A 135 -3.60 20.04 -0.20
N GLN A 136 -4.44 20.59 -1.08
CA GLN A 136 -5.70 21.21 -0.68
C GLN A 136 -6.82 20.17 -0.80
N GLU A 137 -7.30 19.65 0.32
CA GLU A 137 -8.53 18.85 0.35
C GLU A 137 -9.75 19.78 0.35
N VAL A 138 -10.49 19.81 -0.75
CA VAL A 138 -11.74 20.56 -0.86
C VAL A 138 -12.90 19.63 -0.50
N VAL A 139 -13.44 19.79 0.70
CA VAL A 139 -14.69 19.12 1.12
C VAL A 139 -15.87 20.00 0.70
N ILE A 140 -16.69 19.50 -0.23
CA ILE A 140 -17.96 20.15 -0.60
C ILE A 140 -19.05 19.59 0.32
N VAL A 141 -19.64 20.46 1.15
CA VAL A 141 -20.76 20.16 2.07
C VAL A 141 -22.07 20.70 1.50
#